data_AF-A0A7S2XY74-F1
#
_entry.id   AF-A0A7S2XY74-F1
#
_cell.length_a   1.000
_cell.length_b   1.000
_cell.length_c   1.000
_cell.angle_alpha   90.00
_cell.angle_beta   90.00
_cell.angle_gamma   90.00
#
_symmetry.space_group_name_H-M   'P 1'
#
loop_
_entity.id
_entity.type
_entity.pdbx_description
1 polymer ?
#
loop_
_entity_poly.entity_id
_entity_poly.type
_entity_poly.pdbx_seq_one_letter_code
_entity_poly.pdbx_strand_id
1 'polypeptide(L)'
;MRRAILLLLCTQEAIAFISAPWKFSLVTTYHSKLLESGKFPMFVLDTGKSSAITNNVAPWELKQKIPESAQVLSLDPLVFTIPDFLSVEECQSYMDHVKALSSSNREMTRSNPPEVFIDAKKLWPLPYLSFGAGIPPLFRVFDGQIPVESALMSILRPIVVALCLSAILTSTAVPLIRKFSDSSARTSHAIALNLEEDMYFVRSLVRRLADATGHPWHAWEAPVVTRYDPGAIFARHGDASLNKGSEWSETGGQRVVTAICYLNTVVEGGETYFDRLNLAVKPKQGSVLVFFPADVETLEADDRTTHESLPPAEGKWIVQMFGRIGPRVPPPLGLPDSFGSLDLRSS
;
A
#
# COMPACT_ATOMS: atom_id res chain seq x y z
N MET A 1 36.02 32.38 2.80
CA MET A 1 36.43 31.61 1.60
C MET A 1 37.07 30.23 1.87
N ARG A 2 37.39 29.82 3.11
CA ARG A 2 38.06 28.52 3.37
C ARG A 2 37.15 27.32 3.70
N ARG A 3 35.81 27.48 3.70
CA ARG A 3 34.85 26.38 3.92
C ARG A 3 34.22 25.80 2.65
N ALA A 4 34.39 26.45 1.49
CA ALA A 4 33.83 25.99 0.21
C ALA A 4 34.77 25.06 -0.58
N ILE A 5 36.09 25.10 -0.30
CA ILE A 5 37.09 24.33 -1.06
C ILE A 5 37.15 22.86 -0.59
N LEU A 6 36.77 22.56 0.65
CA LEU A 6 36.84 21.20 1.18
C LEU A 6 35.69 20.29 0.68
N LEU A 7 34.53 20.86 0.35
CA LEU A 7 33.40 20.09 -0.21
C LEU A 7 33.58 19.80 -1.71
N LEU A 8 34.29 20.66 -2.44
CA LEU A 8 34.54 20.48 -3.88
C LEU A 8 35.67 19.48 -4.21
N LEU A 9 36.61 19.26 -3.28
CA LEU A 9 37.66 18.26 -3.47
C LEU A 9 37.17 16.82 -3.18
N CYS A 10 36.18 16.64 -2.29
CA CYS A 10 35.57 15.33 -2.04
C CYS A 10 34.68 14.83 -3.19
N THR A 11 34.20 15.70 -4.07
CA THR A 11 33.32 15.29 -5.18
C THR A 11 34.09 14.85 -6.42
N GLN A 12 35.31 15.33 -6.65
CA GLN A 12 36.12 14.92 -7.81
C GLN A 12 36.66 13.49 -7.71
N GLU A 13 37.06 13.02 -6.52
CA GLU A 13 37.53 11.64 -6.35
C GLU A 13 36.37 10.62 -6.37
N ALA A 14 35.18 11.01 -5.92
CA ALA A 14 33.99 10.15 -5.95
C ALA A 14 33.45 9.94 -7.38
N ILE A 15 33.59 10.92 -8.26
CA ILE A 15 33.13 10.82 -9.66
C ILE A 15 34.06 9.93 -10.49
N ALA A 16 35.36 9.89 -10.19
CA ALA A 16 36.31 9.03 -10.91
C ALA A 16 36.04 7.52 -10.69
N PHE A 17 35.55 7.14 -9.50
CA PHE A 17 35.31 5.73 -9.16
C PHE A 17 34.08 5.11 -9.86
N ILE A 18 33.14 5.94 -10.33
CA ILE A 18 31.88 5.48 -10.96
C ILE A 18 32.08 5.17 -12.47
N SER A 19 33.24 5.51 -13.05
CA SER A 19 33.46 5.46 -14.51
C SER A 19 34.21 4.22 -15.04
N ALA A 20 34.54 3.22 -14.21
CA ALA A 20 35.27 2.03 -14.66
C ALA A 20 34.33 0.90 -15.13
N PRO A 21 34.52 0.32 -16.33
CA PRO A 21 33.68 -0.76 -16.84
C PRO A 21 34.17 -2.12 -16.32
N TRP A 22 33.40 -2.76 -15.43
CA TRP A 22 33.71 -4.10 -14.94
C TRP A 22 33.02 -5.15 -15.82
N LYS A 23 33.83 -5.95 -16.54
CA LYS A 23 33.37 -7.13 -17.30
C LYS A 23 33.11 -8.29 -16.32
N PHE A 24 31.88 -8.81 -16.29
CA PHE A 24 31.53 -10.05 -15.61
C PHE A 24 31.73 -11.25 -16.53
N SER A 25 32.36 -12.31 -16.02
CA SER A 25 32.34 -13.66 -16.61
C SER A 25 32.19 -14.70 -15.51
N LEU A 26 31.10 -15.48 -15.61
CA LEU A 26 30.77 -16.84 -15.16
C LEU A 26 31.55 -17.47 -13.97
N VAL A 27 30.93 -18.25 -13.07
CA VAL A 27 30.34 -19.58 -13.33
C VAL A 27 29.32 -19.96 -12.23
N THR A 28 28.36 -20.77 -12.65
CA THR A 28 27.17 -21.36 -12.03
C THR A 28 27.39 -22.59 -11.11
N THR A 29 26.32 -22.90 -10.35
CA THR A 29 25.68 -24.23 -10.09
C THR A 29 25.80 -24.85 -8.68
N TYR A 30 24.69 -25.50 -8.28
CA TYR A 30 24.37 -26.44 -7.17
C TYR A 30 23.78 -25.82 -5.88
N HIS A 31 22.65 -26.28 -5.31
CA HIS A 31 21.64 -27.27 -5.70
C HIS A 31 20.39 -27.14 -4.81
N SER A 32 19.25 -27.57 -5.34
CA SER A 32 17.97 -27.84 -4.69
C SER A 32 18.04 -28.92 -3.60
N LYS A 33 17.32 -28.72 -2.49
CA LYS A 33 16.48 -29.70 -1.74
C LYS A 33 16.27 -29.21 -0.29
N LEU A 34 15.03 -28.87 0.06
CA LEU A 34 14.41 -29.05 1.39
C LEU A 34 13.00 -28.44 1.40
N LEU A 35 12.11 -29.07 0.63
CA LEU A 35 10.68 -29.15 0.91
C LEU A 35 10.45 -30.58 1.40
N GLU A 36 10.00 -30.74 2.64
CA GLU A 36 9.29 -31.91 3.20
C GLU A 36 9.58 -32.02 4.71
N SER A 37 8.71 -31.41 5.52
CA SER A 37 8.26 -32.02 6.78
C SER A 37 7.10 -31.19 7.33
N GLY A 38 5.88 -31.51 6.89
CA GLY A 38 4.67 -31.05 7.55
C GLY A 38 4.54 -31.65 8.95
N LYS A 39 4.10 -30.81 9.89
CA LYS A 39 3.28 -31.10 11.10
C LYS A 39 3.45 -29.95 12.10
N PHE A 40 2.45 -29.09 12.21
CA PHE A 40 2.26 -28.24 13.40
C PHE A 40 0.90 -28.59 14.02
N PRO A 41 0.83 -28.88 15.33
CA PRO A 41 -0.42 -29.24 15.98
C PRO A 41 -1.28 -28.00 16.22
N MET A 42 -2.52 -28.06 15.73
CA MET A 42 -3.57 -27.08 15.94
C MET A 42 -4.19 -27.30 17.33
N PHE A 43 -4.02 -26.34 18.24
CA PHE A 43 -4.74 -26.31 19.51
C PHE A 43 -6.12 -25.68 19.27
N VAL A 44 -7.16 -26.51 19.31
CA VAL A 44 -8.55 -26.08 19.34
C VAL A 44 -8.90 -25.77 20.79
N LEU A 45 -9.15 -24.49 21.09
CA LEU A 45 -9.84 -24.09 22.32
C LEU A 45 -11.33 -23.97 22.00
N ASP A 46 -12.10 -24.89 22.58
CA ASP A 46 -13.55 -24.89 22.62
C ASP A 46 -14.03 -23.77 23.57
N THR A 47 -14.75 -22.79 23.01
CA THR A 47 -15.61 -21.92 23.81
C THR A 47 -16.98 -21.80 23.12
N GLY A 48 -17.91 -22.63 23.57
CA GLY A 48 -19.22 -22.18 24.02
C GLY A 48 -20.21 -21.72 22.94
N LYS A 49 -21.21 -22.56 22.72
CA LYS A 49 -22.44 -22.32 21.94
C LYS A 49 -23.02 -20.90 22.09
N SER A 50 -23.20 -20.20 20.97
CA SER A 50 -24.31 -19.26 20.77
C SER A 50 -24.95 -19.55 19.42
N SER A 51 -26.18 -20.03 19.46
CA SER A 51 -27.01 -20.32 18.29
C SER A 51 -27.58 -19.01 17.74
N ALA A 52 -26.95 -18.47 16.70
CA ALA A 52 -27.55 -17.54 15.77
C ALA A 52 -27.19 -18.01 14.36
N ILE A 53 -28.19 -18.05 13.48
CA ILE A 53 -28.08 -18.51 12.10
C ILE A 53 -27.02 -17.65 11.39
N THR A 54 -25.81 -18.19 11.30
CA THR A 54 -24.73 -17.64 10.48
C THR A 54 -24.73 -18.47 9.21
N ASN A 55 -25.01 -17.83 8.07
CA ASN A 55 -24.50 -18.36 6.81
C ASN A 55 -22.98 -18.21 6.86
N ASN A 56 -22.33 -19.13 7.57
CA ASN A 56 -20.88 -19.28 7.65
C ASN A 56 -20.38 -19.80 6.31
N VAL A 57 -20.35 -18.93 5.31
CA VAL A 57 -19.48 -19.15 4.15
C VAL A 57 -18.07 -18.92 4.67
N ALA A 58 -17.27 -19.98 4.67
CA ALA A 58 -15.90 -19.85 5.13
C ALA A 58 -15.12 -18.92 4.17
N PRO A 59 -14.13 -18.14 4.65
CA PRO A 59 -13.41 -17.19 3.80
C PRO A 59 -12.80 -17.78 2.52
N TRP A 60 -12.45 -19.07 2.53
CA TRP A 60 -11.92 -19.82 1.39
C TRP A 60 -12.99 -20.30 0.39
N GLU A 61 -14.28 -20.10 0.67
CA GLU A 61 -15.38 -20.38 -0.26
C GLU A 61 -15.76 -19.15 -1.10
N LEU A 62 -15.08 -18.01 -0.91
CA LEU A 62 -15.23 -16.80 -1.72
C LEU A 62 -14.69 -17.02 -3.13
N LYS A 63 -15.48 -17.65 -3.99
CA LYS A 63 -15.20 -17.63 -5.43
C LYS A 63 -15.39 -16.20 -5.92
N GLN A 64 -14.30 -15.59 -6.38
CA GLN A 64 -14.34 -14.29 -7.04
C GLN A 64 -15.43 -14.32 -8.12
N LYS A 65 -16.47 -13.50 -7.93
CA LYS A 65 -17.59 -13.41 -8.85
C LYS A 65 -17.31 -12.30 -9.85
N ILE A 66 -17.55 -12.59 -11.13
CA ILE A 66 -17.55 -11.59 -12.20
C ILE A 66 -19.01 -11.41 -12.63
N PRO A 67 -19.63 -10.25 -12.36
CA PRO A 67 -20.98 -9.97 -12.83
C PRO A 67 -21.08 -9.98 -14.35
N GLU A 68 -22.25 -10.33 -14.90
CA GLU A 68 -22.47 -10.28 -16.36
C GLU A 68 -22.33 -8.86 -16.93
N SER A 69 -22.64 -7.84 -16.13
CA SER A 69 -22.46 -6.44 -16.48
C SER A 69 -21.01 -5.95 -16.42
N ALA A 70 -20.07 -6.78 -15.95
CA ALA A 70 -18.68 -6.39 -15.79
C ALA A 70 -17.93 -6.34 -17.13
N GLN A 71 -17.18 -5.26 -17.33
CA GLN A 71 -16.16 -5.14 -18.36
C GLN A 71 -14.82 -5.56 -17.75
N VAL A 72 -14.39 -6.77 -18.08
CA VAL A 72 -13.11 -7.32 -17.62
C VAL A 72 -11.96 -6.61 -18.33
N LEU A 73 -11.04 -6.05 -17.54
CA LEU A 73 -9.85 -5.33 -18.01
C LEU A 73 -8.59 -6.19 -17.93
N SER A 74 -8.53 -7.10 -16.96
CA SER A 74 -7.49 -8.12 -16.80
C SER A 74 -8.09 -9.35 -16.15
N LEU A 75 -7.67 -10.54 -16.58
CA LEU A 75 -8.08 -11.82 -15.98
C LEU A 75 -7.08 -12.30 -14.92
N ASP A 76 -5.82 -11.89 -15.01
CA ASP A 76 -4.76 -12.26 -14.06
C ASP A 76 -3.76 -11.09 -13.87
N PRO A 77 -3.82 -10.36 -12.74
CA PRO A 77 -4.84 -10.45 -11.70
C PRO A 77 -6.21 -10.00 -12.23
N LEU A 78 -7.27 -10.45 -11.59
CA LEU A 78 -8.63 -10.05 -11.97
C LEU A 78 -8.85 -8.57 -11.69
N VAL A 79 -9.13 -7.81 -12.76
CA VAL A 79 -9.49 -6.39 -12.71
C VAL A 79 -10.67 -6.19 -13.64
N PHE A 80 -11.75 -5.61 -13.14
CA PHE A 80 -12.92 -5.31 -13.96
C PHE A 80 -13.59 -4.01 -13.53
N THR A 81 -14.38 -3.46 -14.44
CA THR A 81 -15.27 -2.34 -14.15
C THR A 81 -16.72 -2.73 -14.33
N ILE A 82 -17.63 -2.11 -13.61
CA ILE A 82 -19.07 -2.22 -13.86
C ILE A 82 -19.58 -0.81 -14.18
N PRO A 83 -20.06 -0.55 -15.41
CA PRO A 83 -20.68 0.72 -15.74
C PRO A 83 -22.03 0.87 -15.02
N ASP A 84 -22.47 2.11 -14.82
CA ASP A 84 -23.80 2.44 -14.27
C ASP A 84 -24.10 1.73 -12.93
N PHE A 85 -23.05 1.52 -12.13
CA PHE A 85 -23.12 0.89 -10.82
C PHE A 85 -23.80 1.79 -9.78
N LEU A 86 -23.51 3.10 -9.84
CA LEU A 86 -24.25 4.17 -9.18
C LEU A 86 -24.95 5.02 -10.24
N SER A 87 -26.18 5.47 -9.95
CA SER A 87 -26.85 6.47 -10.78
C SER A 87 -26.17 7.85 -10.67
N VAL A 88 -26.42 8.72 -11.64
CA VAL A 88 -25.89 10.10 -11.65
C VAL A 88 -26.38 10.86 -10.41
N GLU A 89 -27.63 10.66 -10.03
CA GLU A 89 -28.27 11.26 -8.86
C GLU A 89 -27.63 10.78 -7.55
N GLU A 90 -27.34 9.48 -7.44
CA GLU A 90 -26.64 8.93 -6.28
C GLU A 90 -25.23 9.51 -6.17
N CYS A 91 -24.48 9.53 -7.29
CA CYS A 91 -23.17 10.14 -7.33
C CYS A 91 -23.17 11.60 -6.86
N GLN A 92 -24.15 12.38 -7.33
CA GLN A 92 -24.32 13.76 -6.92
C GLN A 92 -24.67 13.87 -5.43
N SER A 93 -25.54 13.00 -4.92
CA SER A 93 -25.93 12.95 -3.52
C SER A 93 -24.76 12.69 -2.58
N TYR A 94 -23.82 11.78 -2.94
CA TYR A 94 -22.58 11.59 -2.18
C TYR A 94 -21.76 12.88 -2.09
N MET A 95 -21.55 13.55 -3.23
CA MET A 95 -20.74 14.77 -3.29
C MET A 95 -21.37 15.91 -2.48
N ASP A 96 -22.69 16.09 -2.58
CA ASP A 96 -23.39 17.17 -1.88
C ASP A 96 -23.50 16.90 -0.37
N HIS A 97 -23.68 15.64 0.03
CA HIS A 97 -23.62 15.24 1.44
C HIS A 97 -22.27 15.59 2.07
N VAL A 98 -21.15 15.24 1.43
CA VAL A 98 -19.82 15.54 1.95
C VAL A 98 -19.52 17.06 1.99
N LYS A 99 -20.01 17.82 1.01
CA LYS A 99 -19.92 19.30 1.05
C LYS A 99 -20.74 19.88 2.21
N ALA A 100 -21.92 19.32 2.50
CA ALA A 100 -22.76 19.75 3.61
C ALA A 100 -22.09 19.45 4.96
N LEU A 101 -21.46 18.28 5.13
CA LEU A 101 -20.69 17.93 6.34
C LEU A 101 -19.54 18.91 6.60
N SER A 102 -18.88 19.37 5.53
CA SER A 102 -17.81 20.37 5.63
C SER A 102 -18.34 21.70 6.18
N SER A 103 -19.60 22.04 5.89
CA SER A 103 -20.25 23.25 6.43
C SER A 103 -20.66 23.09 7.89
N SER A 104 -20.77 21.85 8.39
CA SER A 104 -21.18 21.52 9.76
C SER A 104 -20.02 21.12 10.67
N ASN A 105 -18.80 21.62 10.41
CA ASN A 105 -17.59 21.39 11.21
C ASN A 105 -17.05 19.94 11.19
N ARG A 106 -17.50 19.10 10.23
CA ARG A 106 -16.91 17.79 9.90
C ARG A 106 -16.25 17.87 8.51
N GLU A 107 -15.12 18.56 8.46
CA GLU A 107 -14.39 18.78 7.21
C GLU A 107 -13.65 17.52 6.72
N MET A 108 -13.50 17.42 5.40
CA MET A 108 -12.60 16.43 4.81
C MET A 108 -11.16 16.70 5.27
N THR A 109 -10.46 15.64 5.67
CA THR A 109 -9.06 15.76 6.12
C THR A 109 -8.11 15.52 4.95
N ARG A 110 -6.98 16.23 4.91
CA ARG A 110 -5.92 15.91 3.95
C ARG A 110 -5.48 14.47 4.20
N SER A 111 -5.60 13.64 3.18
CA SER A 111 -5.34 12.21 3.32
C SER A 111 -3.87 11.98 3.65
N ASN A 112 -3.61 11.10 4.61
CA ASN A 112 -2.25 10.67 4.87
C ASN A 112 -1.72 9.89 3.66
N PRO A 113 -0.44 10.08 3.32
CA PRO A 113 0.26 9.27 2.33
C PRO A 113 0.29 7.79 2.73
N PRO A 114 0.52 6.90 1.73
CA PRO A 114 0.80 5.50 2.04
C PRO A 114 2.13 5.44 2.79
N GLU A 115 2.26 4.54 3.77
CA GLU A 115 3.53 4.36 4.47
C GLU A 115 4.61 3.95 3.47
N VAL A 116 5.60 4.82 3.26
CA VAL A 116 6.76 4.47 2.43
C VAL A 116 7.64 3.52 3.24
N PHE A 117 7.46 2.22 3.00
CA PHE A 117 8.30 1.18 3.58
C PHE A 117 9.69 1.20 2.92
N ILE A 118 10.58 2.03 3.46
CA ILE A 118 12.02 1.78 3.25
C ILE A 118 12.35 0.52 4.04
N ASP A 119 12.53 -0.60 3.36
CA ASP A 119 12.94 -1.86 3.98
C ASP A 119 14.36 -1.73 4.53
N ALA A 120 14.45 -1.29 5.79
CA ALA A 120 15.71 -1.11 6.48
C ALA A 120 16.48 -2.44 6.61
N LYS A 121 15.82 -3.60 6.47
CA LYS A 121 16.49 -4.90 6.47
C LYS A 121 17.35 -5.07 5.20
N LYS A 122 17.03 -4.41 4.09
CA LYS A 122 17.87 -4.38 2.87
C LYS A 122 19.11 -3.51 3.02
N LEU A 123 19.22 -2.71 4.07
CA LEU A 123 20.41 -1.89 4.37
C LEU A 123 21.51 -2.66 5.14
N TRP A 124 21.31 -3.97 5.35
CA TRP A 124 22.29 -4.85 6.00
C TRP A 124 23.72 -4.82 5.42
N PRO A 125 23.98 -4.48 4.14
CA PRO A 125 25.36 -4.38 3.63
C PRO A 125 26.12 -3.14 4.14
N LEU A 126 25.44 -2.09 4.61
CA LEU A 126 26.09 -0.81 4.96
C LEU A 126 27.19 -0.93 6.02
N PRO A 127 27.04 -1.71 7.12
CA PRO A 127 28.12 -1.92 8.08
C PRO A 127 29.32 -2.64 7.45
N TYR A 128 29.08 -3.61 6.56
CA TYR A 128 30.15 -4.34 5.87
C TYR A 128 30.91 -3.46 4.88
N LEU A 129 30.20 -2.62 4.13
CA LEU A 129 30.79 -1.62 3.24
C LEU A 129 31.58 -0.57 4.01
N SER A 130 31.18 -0.25 5.24
CA SER A 130 31.91 0.69 6.11
C SER A 130 33.31 0.20 6.49
N PHE A 131 33.51 -1.12 6.61
CA PHE A 131 34.86 -1.69 6.81
C PHE A 131 35.77 -1.48 5.59
N GLY A 132 35.20 -1.39 4.39
CA GLY A 132 35.93 -1.07 3.17
C GLY A 132 36.66 0.28 3.21
N ALA A 133 36.23 1.21 4.07
CA ALA A 133 36.89 2.49 4.28
C ALA A 133 38.31 2.35 4.87
N GLY A 134 38.64 1.21 5.48
CA GLY A 134 39.97 0.88 5.97
C GLY A 134 40.95 0.36 4.91
N ILE A 135 40.48 0.04 3.69
CA ILE A 135 41.31 -0.55 2.63
C ILE A 135 42.37 0.45 2.10
N PRO A 136 42.03 1.73 1.80
CA PRO A 136 43.03 2.69 1.33
C PRO A 136 44.23 2.91 2.27
N PRO A 137 44.04 3.16 3.60
CA PRO A 137 45.19 3.29 4.52
C PRO A 137 45.93 1.97 4.72
N LEU A 138 45.26 0.81 4.60
CA LEU A 138 45.91 -0.51 4.66
C LEU A 138 46.95 -0.68 3.53
N PHE A 139 46.59 -0.32 2.29
CA PHE A 139 47.55 -0.34 1.17
C PHE A 139 48.73 0.61 1.41
N ARG A 140 48.49 1.80 1.96
CA ARG A 140 49.57 2.75 2.30
C ARG A 140 50.52 2.24 3.39
N VAL A 141 50.05 1.38 4.30
CA VAL A 141 50.91 0.68 5.27
C VAL A 141 51.75 -0.37 4.55
N PHE A 142 51.18 -1.15 3.62
CA PHE A 142 51.93 -2.14 2.83
C PHE A 142 52.99 -1.51 1.94
N ASP A 143 52.71 -0.34 1.35
CA ASP A 143 53.64 0.42 0.53
C ASP A 143 54.72 1.17 1.35
N GLY A 144 54.73 1.00 2.69
CA GLY A 144 55.68 1.65 3.59
C GLY A 144 55.48 3.17 3.73
N GLN A 145 54.37 3.72 3.24
CA GLN A 145 54.06 5.15 3.31
C GLN A 145 53.57 5.56 4.71
N ILE A 146 53.04 4.62 5.49
CA ILE A 146 52.55 4.82 6.86
C ILE A 146 53.33 3.91 7.81
N PRO A 147 53.95 4.45 8.87
CA PRO A 147 54.62 3.65 9.91
C PRO A 147 53.67 2.67 10.59
N VAL A 148 54.15 1.47 10.90
CA VAL A 148 53.35 0.39 11.50
C VAL A 148 52.73 0.80 12.83
N GLU A 149 53.41 1.64 13.61
CA GLU A 149 52.92 2.18 14.89
C GLU A 149 51.66 3.03 14.73
N SER A 150 51.47 3.63 13.55
CA SER A 150 50.33 4.48 13.20
C SER A 150 49.27 3.78 12.34
N ALA A 151 49.53 2.53 11.93
CA ALA A 151 48.66 1.75 11.04
C ALA A 151 47.26 1.56 11.63
N LEU A 152 47.19 1.21 12.92
CA LEU A 152 45.92 0.94 13.60
C LEU A 152 44.97 2.15 13.54
N MET A 153 45.45 3.33 13.94
CA MET A 153 44.62 4.55 13.94
C MET A 153 44.29 5.03 12.53
N SER A 154 45.20 4.82 11.57
CA SER A 154 45.00 5.17 10.16
C SER A 154 43.91 4.34 9.50
N ILE A 155 43.76 3.06 9.90
CA ILE A 155 42.73 2.14 9.41
C ILE A 155 41.41 2.33 10.17
N LEU A 156 41.46 2.44 11.51
CA LEU A 156 40.25 2.52 12.33
C LEU A 156 39.47 3.82 12.11
N ARG A 157 40.15 4.96 11.95
CA ARG A 157 39.50 6.26 11.80
C ARG A 157 38.48 6.32 10.65
N PRO A 158 38.82 5.95 9.40
CA PRO A 158 37.85 5.96 8.31
C PRO A 158 36.74 4.92 8.49
N ILE A 159 37.01 3.76 9.09
CA ILE A 159 35.99 2.76 9.43
C ILE A 159 34.98 3.35 10.43
N VAL A 160 35.45 3.97 11.51
CA VAL A 160 34.58 4.59 12.53
C VAL A 160 33.74 5.71 11.92
N VAL A 161 34.34 6.57 11.08
CA VAL A 161 33.60 7.62 10.37
C VAL A 161 32.52 7.03 9.46
N ALA A 162 32.84 5.98 8.69
CA ALA A 162 31.88 5.32 7.81
C ALA A 162 30.73 4.65 8.59
N LEU A 163 31.02 4.03 9.73
CA LEU A 163 30.01 3.46 10.62
C LEU A 163 29.11 4.55 11.22
N CYS A 164 29.68 5.66 11.67
CA CYS A 164 28.90 6.81 12.18
C CYS A 164 28.01 7.41 11.09
N LEU A 165 28.51 7.59 9.87
CA LEU A 165 27.72 8.09 8.74
C LEU A 165 26.60 7.13 8.37
N SER A 166 26.87 5.82 8.35
CA SER A 166 25.83 4.79 8.12
C SER A 166 24.77 4.80 9.21
N ALA A 167 25.14 4.97 10.47
CA ALA A 167 24.21 5.09 11.59
C ALA A 167 23.38 6.38 11.53
N ILE A 168 23.98 7.51 11.15
CA ILE A 168 23.27 8.78 10.95
C ILE A 168 22.29 8.65 9.78
N LEU A 169 22.70 8.05 8.66
CA LEU A 169 21.85 7.82 7.50
C LEU A 169 20.60 7.01 7.87
N THR A 170 20.77 5.89 8.58
CA THR A 170 19.64 5.02 8.99
C THR A 170 18.75 5.65 10.07
N SER A 171 19.32 6.38 11.04
CA SER A 171 18.57 6.94 12.17
C SER A 171 17.93 8.30 11.91
N THR A 172 18.45 9.09 10.96
CA THR A 172 17.96 10.47 10.72
C THR A 172 17.54 10.71 9.28
N ALA A 173 18.36 10.34 8.30
CA ALA A 173 18.05 10.61 6.90
C ALA A 173 16.88 9.75 6.40
N VAL A 174 16.83 8.46 6.76
CA VAL A 174 15.71 7.56 6.39
C VAL A 174 14.38 8.08 6.94
N PRO A 175 14.21 8.41 8.24
CA PRO A 175 12.98 9.01 8.74
C PRO A 175 12.63 10.36 8.10
N LEU A 176 13.63 11.20 7.82
CA LEU A 176 13.40 12.50 7.19
C LEU A 176 12.92 12.36 5.75
N ILE A 177 13.54 11.48 4.96
CA ILE A 177 13.15 11.15 3.59
C ILE A 177 11.73 10.59 3.57
N ARG A 178 11.39 9.69 4.51
CA ARG A 178 10.00 9.21 4.68
C ARG A 178 9.05 10.37 4.89
N LYS A 179 9.29 11.25 5.85
CA LYS A 179 8.43 12.41 6.13
C LYS A 179 8.22 13.34 4.92
N PHE A 180 9.27 13.56 4.12
CA PHE A 180 9.14 14.36 2.89
C PHE A 180 8.36 13.63 1.79
N SER A 181 8.68 12.35 1.55
CA SER A 181 7.96 11.50 0.59
C SER A 181 6.48 11.41 0.96
N ASP A 182 6.19 11.23 2.24
CA ASP A 182 4.87 11.20 2.83
C ASP A 182 4.09 12.48 2.43
N SER A 183 4.61 13.67 2.68
CA SER A 183 3.84 14.90 2.38
C SER A 183 3.48 15.12 0.90
N SER A 184 4.19 14.47 -0.03
CA SER A 184 4.01 14.58 -1.49
C SER A 184 3.31 13.39 -2.13
N ALA A 185 3.30 12.22 -1.48
CA ALA A 185 2.76 10.99 -2.05
C ALA A 185 1.23 10.93 -2.09
N ARG A 186 0.52 11.68 -1.24
CA ARG A 186 -0.95 11.82 -1.35
C ARG A 186 -1.37 13.24 -1.02
N THR A 187 -2.04 13.89 -1.96
CA THR A 187 -2.47 15.29 -1.84
C THR A 187 -3.98 15.46 -1.94
N SER A 188 -4.74 14.37 -1.82
CA SER A 188 -6.20 14.36 -1.78
C SER A 188 -6.76 14.75 -0.41
N HIS A 189 -8.06 15.02 -0.37
CA HIS A 189 -8.85 15.15 0.86
C HIS A 189 -9.79 13.95 0.98
N ALA A 190 -9.98 13.41 2.18
CA ALA A 190 -10.85 12.25 2.40
C ALA A 190 -11.67 12.37 3.69
N ILE A 191 -12.83 11.73 3.69
CA ILE A 191 -13.70 11.56 4.85
C ILE A 191 -14.28 10.15 4.83
N ALA A 192 -14.19 9.45 5.97
CA ALA A 192 -14.92 8.19 6.16
C ALA A 192 -16.39 8.50 6.49
N LEU A 193 -17.31 7.80 5.84
CA LEU A 193 -18.72 7.91 6.15
C LEU A 193 -18.98 7.33 7.55
N ASN A 194 -19.79 8.04 8.32
CA ASN A 194 -20.23 7.62 9.64
C ASN A 194 -21.21 6.45 9.49
N LEU A 195 -20.89 5.34 10.15
CA LEU A 195 -21.64 4.09 10.01
C LEU A 195 -23.00 4.09 10.72
N GLU A 196 -23.38 5.18 11.40
CA GLU A 196 -24.70 5.38 11.98
C GLU A 196 -25.47 6.46 11.20
N GLU A 197 -24.88 7.64 11.03
CA GLU A 197 -25.52 8.80 10.41
C GLU A 197 -25.65 8.67 8.89
N ASP A 198 -24.65 8.06 8.23
CA ASP A 198 -24.57 7.98 6.76
C ASP A 198 -25.07 6.63 6.22
N MET A 199 -25.81 5.87 7.04
CA MET A 199 -26.22 4.48 6.77
C MET A 199 -27.00 4.34 5.45
N TYR A 200 -27.72 5.37 5.02
CA TYR A 200 -28.41 5.38 3.71
C TYR A 200 -27.44 5.15 2.55
N PHE A 201 -26.34 5.91 2.51
CA PHE A 201 -25.28 5.78 1.51
C PHE A 201 -24.53 4.46 1.66
N VAL A 202 -24.15 4.13 2.89
CA VAL A 202 -23.35 2.93 3.20
C VAL A 202 -24.10 1.65 2.77
N ARG A 203 -25.39 1.55 3.08
CA ARG A 203 -26.22 0.38 2.76
C ARG A 203 -26.36 0.13 1.27
N SER A 204 -26.67 1.17 0.51
CA SER A 204 -26.88 1.05 -0.93
C SER A 204 -25.60 0.60 -1.66
N LEU A 205 -24.45 1.12 -1.23
CA LEU A 205 -23.15 0.77 -1.80
C LEU A 205 -22.70 -0.64 -1.42
N VAL A 206 -22.73 -0.98 -0.13
CA VAL A 206 -22.26 -2.29 0.37
C VAL A 206 -23.08 -3.44 -0.22
N ARG A 207 -24.41 -3.30 -0.31
CA ARG A 207 -25.26 -4.35 -0.90
C ARG A 207 -24.86 -4.63 -2.36
N ARG A 208 -24.74 -3.58 -3.18
CA ARG A 208 -24.32 -3.73 -4.58
C ARG A 208 -22.92 -4.34 -4.71
N LEU A 209 -21.99 -3.96 -3.83
CA LEU A 209 -20.63 -4.52 -3.83
C LEU A 209 -20.62 -5.98 -3.40
N ALA A 210 -21.38 -6.35 -2.37
CA ALA A 210 -21.52 -7.73 -1.94
C ALA A 210 -22.14 -8.60 -3.04
N ASP A 211 -23.19 -8.12 -3.72
CA ASP A 211 -23.82 -8.83 -4.83
C ASP A 211 -22.89 -8.98 -6.04
N ALA A 212 -22.10 -7.94 -6.34
CA ALA A 212 -21.18 -7.91 -7.47
C ALA A 212 -19.96 -8.82 -7.24
N THR A 213 -19.37 -8.77 -6.05
CA THR A 213 -18.09 -9.45 -5.77
C THR A 213 -18.27 -10.81 -5.10
N GLY A 214 -19.42 -11.06 -4.47
CA GLY A 214 -19.62 -12.19 -3.56
C GLY A 214 -19.01 -11.97 -2.17
N HIS A 215 -18.33 -10.84 -1.93
CA HIS A 215 -17.67 -10.56 -0.65
C HIS A 215 -18.70 -10.16 0.42
N PRO A 216 -18.73 -10.82 1.60
CA PRO A 216 -19.82 -10.66 2.55
C PRO A 216 -19.82 -9.26 3.15
N TRP A 217 -21.02 -8.68 3.33
CA TRP A 217 -21.22 -7.31 3.80
C TRP A 217 -20.44 -7.01 5.09
N HIS A 218 -20.38 -7.95 6.03
CA HIS A 218 -19.74 -7.79 7.33
C HIS A 218 -18.21 -7.75 7.26
N ALA A 219 -17.63 -8.17 6.14
CA ALA A 219 -16.19 -8.17 5.91
C ALA A 219 -15.72 -6.94 5.11
N TRP A 220 -16.55 -5.89 5.01
CA TRP A 220 -16.18 -4.60 4.43
C TRP A 220 -15.84 -3.56 5.49
N GLU A 221 -14.84 -2.73 5.19
CA GLU A 221 -14.56 -1.48 5.91
C GLU A 221 -15.58 -0.38 5.59
N ALA A 222 -15.61 0.66 6.42
CA ALA A 222 -16.41 1.85 6.18
C ALA A 222 -16.04 2.53 4.85
N PRO A 223 -17.02 3.01 4.06
CA PRO A 223 -16.73 3.72 2.83
C PRO A 223 -16.02 5.05 3.09
N VAL A 224 -15.04 5.36 2.24
CA VAL A 224 -14.29 6.61 2.29
C VAL A 224 -14.54 7.41 1.03
N VAL A 225 -15.07 8.62 1.16
CA VAL A 225 -15.19 9.57 0.04
C VAL A 225 -13.91 10.38 -0.05
N THR A 226 -13.28 10.39 -1.22
CA THR A 226 -12.03 11.08 -1.49
C THR A 226 -12.22 12.09 -2.63
N ARG A 227 -11.74 13.32 -2.43
CA ARG A 227 -11.68 14.40 -3.41
C ARG A 227 -10.24 14.71 -3.78
N TYR A 228 -9.97 14.76 -5.07
CA TYR A 228 -8.73 15.24 -5.66
C TYR A 228 -9.02 16.58 -6.32
N ASP A 229 -8.34 17.62 -5.87
CA ASP A 229 -8.31 18.91 -6.56
C ASP A 229 -7.46 18.79 -7.85
N PRO A 230 -7.59 19.71 -8.82
CA PRO A 230 -6.78 19.68 -10.03
C PRO A 230 -5.28 19.54 -9.72
N GLY A 231 -4.62 18.58 -10.37
CA GLY A 231 -3.21 18.25 -10.15
C GLY A 231 -2.92 17.41 -8.90
N ALA A 232 -3.90 17.12 -8.05
CA ALA A 232 -3.69 16.29 -6.87
C ALA A 232 -3.43 14.82 -7.24
N ILE A 233 -2.53 14.18 -6.52
CA ILE A 233 -2.11 12.80 -6.79
C ILE A 233 -2.35 11.89 -5.60
N PHE A 234 -2.40 10.59 -5.88
CA PHE A 234 -2.09 9.55 -4.91
C PHE A 234 -1.08 8.63 -5.56
N ALA A 235 0.18 8.82 -5.19
CA ALA A 235 1.32 8.06 -5.67
C ALA A 235 1.11 6.56 -5.49
N ARG A 236 1.88 5.82 -6.30
CA ARG A 236 1.85 4.38 -6.35
C ARG A 236 1.89 3.71 -4.98
N HIS A 237 0.89 2.86 -4.73
CA HIS A 237 0.76 2.08 -3.50
C HIS A 237 0.08 0.74 -3.77
N GLY A 238 0.14 -0.16 -2.78
CA GLY A 238 -0.65 -1.39 -2.74
C GLY A 238 -1.66 -1.33 -1.59
N ASP A 239 -2.80 -1.99 -1.77
CA ASP A 239 -3.85 -2.04 -0.76
C ASP A 239 -3.71 -3.22 0.21
N ALA A 240 -2.81 -4.17 -0.08
CA ALA A 240 -2.50 -5.31 0.77
C ALA A 240 -1.14 -5.14 1.46
N SER A 241 -1.01 -5.66 2.68
CA SER A 241 0.28 -5.73 3.36
C SER A 241 1.21 -6.73 2.67
N LEU A 242 2.47 -6.34 2.47
CA LEU A 242 3.53 -7.21 1.96
C LEU A 242 4.00 -8.24 2.99
N ASN A 243 3.67 -8.07 4.27
CA ASN A 243 4.06 -9.01 5.32
C ASN A 243 2.98 -10.09 5.49
N LYS A 244 3.35 -11.37 5.35
CA LYS A 244 2.47 -12.55 5.54
C LYS A 244 2.12 -12.82 7.02
N GLY A 245 2.20 -11.81 7.89
CA GLY A 245 2.08 -11.95 9.35
C GLY A 245 0.67 -11.67 9.88
N SER A 246 0.54 -11.57 11.21
CA SER A 246 -0.68 -11.10 11.90
C SER A 246 -0.96 -9.61 11.70
N GLU A 247 -0.31 -8.97 10.74
CA GLU A 247 -0.55 -7.57 10.42
C GLU A 247 -2.01 -7.46 9.98
N TRP A 248 -2.76 -6.62 10.70
CA TRP A 248 -4.20 -6.43 10.53
C TRP A 248 -5.11 -7.56 11.03
N SER A 249 -4.62 -8.56 11.77
CA SER A 249 -5.51 -9.58 12.38
C SER A 249 -6.58 -8.94 13.27
N GLU A 250 -6.23 -7.88 14.00
CA GLU A 250 -7.14 -7.12 14.85
C GLU A 250 -8.13 -6.24 14.08
N THR A 251 -7.93 -6.02 12.78
CA THR A 251 -8.82 -5.22 11.93
C THR A 251 -9.58 -6.07 10.92
N GLY A 252 -9.58 -7.40 11.08
CA GLY A 252 -10.29 -8.32 10.19
C GLY A 252 -9.41 -8.94 9.10
N GLY A 253 -8.08 -8.91 9.25
CA GLY A 253 -7.13 -9.55 8.34
C GLY A 253 -6.79 -8.73 7.09
N GLN A 254 -6.11 -9.37 6.14
CA GLN A 254 -5.66 -8.79 4.87
C GLN A 254 -6.82 -8.22 4.04
N ARG A 255 -6.59 -7.10 3.34
CA ARG A 255 -7.51 -6.61 2.30
C ARG A 255 -7.36 -7.48 1.06
N VAL A 256 -8.46 -8.07 0.62
CA VAL A 256 -8.51 -9.00 -0.52
C VAL A 256 -9.37 -8.48 -1.67
N VAL A 257 -10.19 -7.45 -1.44
CA VAL A 257 -10.97 -6.77 -2.48
C VAL A 257 -10.84 -5.26 -2.31
N THR A 258 -10.56 -4.55 -3.39
CA THR A 258 -10.70 -3.09 -3.45
C THR A 258 -11.79 -2.73 -4.45
N ALA A 259 -12.67 -1.82 -4.05
CA ALA A 259 -13.68 -1.23 -4.93
C ALA A 259 -13.55 0.30 -4.92
N ILE A 260 -13.48 0.91 -6.11
CA ILE A 260 -13.39 2.36 -6.31
C ILE A 260 -14.55 2.77 -7.22
N CYS A 261 -15.56 3.44 -6.66
CA CYS A 261 -16.65 4.01 -7.44
C CYS A 261 -16.33 5.47 -7.80
N TYR A 262 -16.41 5.81 -9.08
CA TYR A 262 -16.18 7.17 -9.56
C TYR A 262 -17.47 8.00 -9.47
N LEU A 263 -17.43 9.07 -8.68
CA LEU A 263 -18.60 9.93 -8.42
C LEU A 263 -18.78 11.02 -9.47
N ASN A 264 -17.77 11.26 -10.31
CA ASN A 264 -17.87 12.12 -11.47
C ASN A 264 -16.98 11.61 -12.61
N THR A 265 -17.27 12.07 -13.83
CA THR A 265 -16.42 11.83 -15.00
C THR A 265 -15.30 12.86 -15.01
N VAL A 266 -14.09 12.40 -15.33
CA VAL A 266 -12.91 13.26 -15.52
C VAL A 266 -12.44 13.08 -16.96
N VAL A 267 -12.42 14.16 -17.74
CA VAL A 267 -12.13 14.08 -19.19
C VAL A 267 -10.63 13.87 -19.45
N GLU A 268 -9.79 14.59 -18.71
CA GLU A 268 -8.33 14.59 -18.86
C GLU A 268 -7.64 14.32 -17.53
N GLY A 269 -6.72 13.34 -17.53
CA GLY A 269 -6.02 12.88 -16.35
C GLY A 269 -6.93 12.12 -15.38
N GLY A 270 -6.47 11.97 -14.14
CA GLY A 270 -7.27 11.38 -13.07
C GLY A 270 -7.43 9.87 -13.15
N GLU A 271 -6.77 9.18 -14.09
CA GLU A 271 -6.87 7.73 -14.21
C GLU A 271 -6.38 7.01 -12.95
N THR A 272 -7.01 5.87 -12.66
CA THR A 272 -6.40 4.88 -11.76
C THR A 272 -5.48 4.02 -12.62
N TYR A 273 -4.17 4.13 -12.39
CA TYR A 273 -3.15 3.54 -13.24
C TYR A 273 -2.44 2.38 -12.54
N PHE A 274 -2.47 1.21 -13.18
CA PHE A 274 -1.76 -0.01 -12.80
C PHE A 274 -0.58 -0.19 -13.74
N ASP A 275 0.58 0.33 -13.36
CA ASP A 275 1.77 0.37 -14.22
C ASP A 275 2.27 -1.03 -14.62
N ARG A 276 2.18 -2.01 -13.71
CA ARG A 276 2.61 -3.40 -13.97
C ARG A 276 1.68 -4.17 -14.89
N LEU A 277 0.45 -3.70 -15.04
CA LEU A 277 -0.52 -4.21 -16.01
C LEU A 277 -0.55 -3.34 -17.28
N ASN A 278 0.17 -2.21 -17.28
CA ASN A 278 0.06 -1.16 -18.29
C ASN A 278 -1.42 -0.79 -18.55
N LEU A 279 -2.20 -0.70 -17.48
CA LEU A 279 -3.66 -0.51 -17.51
C LEU A 279 -4.02 0.82 -16.85
N ALA A 280 -4.69 1.70 -17.60
CA ALA A 280 -5.22 2.96 -17.09
C ALA A 280 -6.75 2.94 -17.14
N VAL A 281 -7.39 3.14 -15.98
CA VAL A 281 -8.85 3.18 -15.86
C VAL A 281 -9.31 4.62 -15.74
N LYS A 282 -10.01 5.13 -16.76
CA LYS A 282 -10.55 6.48 -16.76
C LYS A 282 -11.74 6.62 -15.80
N PRO A 283 -11.80 7.71 -15.00
CA PRO A 283 -12.96 7.98 -14.16
C PRO A 283 -14.19 8.27 -15.01
N LYS A 284 -15.18 7.39 -14.95
CA LYS A 284 -16.51 7.60 -15.55
C LYS A 284 -17.54 7.59 -14.44
N GLN A 285 -18.32 8.67 -14.33
CA GLN A 285 -19.35 8.81 -13.32
C GLN A 285 -20.24 7.57 -13.27
N GLY A 286 -20.51 7.09 -12.06
CA GLY A 286 -21.38 5.94 -11.82
C GLY A 286 -20.71 4.59 -12.00
N SER A 287 -19.52 4.51 -12.62
CA SER A 287 -18.81 3.24 -12.76
C SER A 287 -18.05 2.87 -11.49
N VAL A 288 -17.90 1.56 -11.24
CA VAL A 288 -17.02 1.02 -10.21
C VAL A 288 -15.88 0.24 -10.85
N LEU A 289 -14.67 0.42 -10.32
CA LEU A 289 -13.49 -0.40 -10.58
C LEU A 289 -13.31 -1.38 -9.41
N VAL A 290 -13.14 -2.65 -9.71
CA VAL A 290 -12.89 -3.71 -8.73
C VAL A 290 -11.63 -4.48 -9.09
N PHE A 291 -10.78 -4.73 -8.10
CA PHE A 291 -9.58 -5.56 -8.22
C PHE A 291 -9.24 -6.22 -6.88
N PHE A 292 -8.35 -7.21 -6.92
CA PHE A 292 -8.03 -8.08 -5.78
C PHE A 292 -6.56 -7.92 -5.37
N PRO A 293 -6.26 -7.11 -4.33
CA PRO A 293 -4.87 -6.79 -3.97
C PRO A 293 -4.11 -7.91 -3.27
N ALA A 294 -4.80 -8.97 -2.84
CA ALA A 294 -4.16 -10.17 -2.29
C ALA A 294 -4.96 -11.42 -2.68
N ASP A 295 -4.24 -12.53 -2.78
CA ASP A 295 -4.85 -13.84 -2.99
C ASP A 295 -5.61 -14.30 -1.74
N VAL A 296 -6.84 -14.80 -1.93
CA VAL A 296 -7.74 -15.14 -0.81
C VAL A 296 -7.31 -16.40 -0.06
N GLU A 297 -6.53 -17.28 -0.68
CA GLU A 297 -6.09 -18.55 -0.09
C GLU A 297 -4.74 -18.42 0.60
N THR A 298 -3.78 -17.81 -0.10
CA THR A 298 -2.38 -17.67 0.34
C THR A 298 -2.14 -16.39 1.13
N LEU A 299 -3.06 -15.41 1.05
CA LEU A 299 -2.95 -14.06 1.63
C LEU A 299 -1.76 -13.24 1.09
N GLU A 300 -1.14 -13.71 0.02
CA GLU A 300 -0.02 -13.04 -0.62
C GLU A 300 -0.54 -11.79 -1.35
N ALA A 301 0.07 -10.65 -1.04
CA ALA A 301 -0.19 -9.42 -1.77
C ALA A 301 0.24 -9.55 -3.23
N ASP A 302 -0.65 -9.19 -4.16
CA ASP A 302 -0.34 -9.14 -5.59
C ASP A 302 0.20 -7.77 -5.97
N ASP A 303 1.52 -7.67 -6.03
CA ASP A 303 2.25 -6.45 -6.36
C ASP A 303 1.94 -5.94 -7.80
N ARG A 304 1.31 -6.75 -8.68
CA ARG A 304 0.82 -6.29 -10.00
C ARG A 304 -0.37 -5.35 -9.87
N THR A 305 -1.10 -5.41 -8.76
CA THR A 305 -2.24 -4.51 -8.47
C THR A 305 -1.84 -3.21 -7.79
N THR A 306 -0.53 -2.94 -7.62
CA THR A 306 -0.10 -1.61 -7.20
C THR A 306 -0.60 -0.58 -8.18
N HIS A 307 -1.17 0.51 -7.67
CA HIS A 307 -1.82 1.51 -8.48
C HIS A 307 -1.58 2.92 -7.94
N GLU A 308 -1.81 3.90 -8.81
CA GLU A 308 -1.78 5.31 -8.46
C GLU A 308 -3.01 6.03 -9.03
N SER A 309 -3.39 7.15 -8.40
CA SER A 309 -4.29 8.11 -9.02
C SER A 309 -3.45 9.17 -9.71
N LEU A 310 -3.49 9.18 -11.05
CA LEU A 310 -2.87 10.22 -11.87
C LEU A 310 -3.50 11.59 -11.57
N PRO A 311 -2.77 12.70 -11.79
CA PRO A 311 -3.29 14.04 -11.54
C PRO A 311 -4.47 14.33 -12.48
N PRO A 312 -5.66 14.71 -11.96
CA PRO A 312 -6.77 15.10 -12.81
C PRO A 312 -6.61 16.56 -13.24
N ALA A 313 -7.06 16.89 -14.46
CA ALA A 313 -7.11 18.28 -14.92
C ALA A 313 -8.22 19.09 -14.22
N GLU A 314 -9.25 18.40 -13.74
CA GLU A 314 -10.40 18.96 -13.02
C GLU A 314 -10.60 18.25 -11.66
N GLY A 315 -11.64 18.61 -10.91
CA GLY A 315 -11.93 17.93 -9.64
C GLY A 315 -12.34 16.47 -9.86
N LYS A 316 -11.73 15.52 -9.14
CA LYS A 316 -12.10 14.09 -9.16
C LYS A 316 -12.64 13.66 -7.81
N TRP A 317 -13.75 12.94 -7.81
CA TRP A 317 -14.40 12.39 -6.63
C TRP A 317 -14.57 10.88 -6.76
N ILE A 318 -14.23 10.16 -5.70
CA ILE A 318 -14.43 8.72 -5.58
C ILE A 318 -15.04 8.37 -4.24
N VAL A 319 -15.75 7.25 -4.18
CA VAL A 319 -15.99 6.53 -2.92
C VAL A 319 -15.30 5.17 -3.02
N GLN A 320 -14.42 4.88 -2.06
CA GLN A 320 -13.63 3.66 -2.02
C GLN A 320 -14.02 2.79 -0.84
N MET A 321 -13.92 1.48 -1.03
CA MET A 321 -14.19 0.46 -0.02
C MET A 321 -13.17 -0.67 -0.11
N PHE A 322 -12.87 -1.26 1.04
CA PHE A 322 -11.95 -2.38 1.17
C PHE A 322 -12.66 -3.58 1.81
N GLY A 323 -12.61 -4.72 1.14
CA GLY A 323 -13.05 -6.01 1.65
C GLY A 323 -11.88 -6.76 2.26
N ARG A 324 -12.04 -7.23 3.50
CA ARG A 324 -11.04 -8.01 4.24
C ARG A 324 -11.39 -9.48 4.30
N ILE A 325 -10.39 -10.34 4.45
CA ILE A 325 -10.56 -11.80 4.45
C ILE A 325 -11.16 -12.35 5.75
N GLY A 326 -11.01 -11.64 6.87
CA GLY A 326 -11.46 -12.10 8.17
C GLY A 326 -12.99 -12.22 8.25
N PRO A 327 -13.50 -12.99 9.22
CA PRO A 327 -14.94 -13.25 9.34
C PRO A 327 -15.73 -11.97 9.64
N ARG A 328 -15.08 -10.92 10.17
CA ARG A 328 -15.71 -9.64 10.46
C ARG A 328 -14.64 -8.55 10.48
N VAL A 329 -14.97 -7.37 9.93
CA VAL A 329 -14.23 -6.15 10.25
C VAL A 329 -14.79 -5.60 11.57
N PRO A 330 -13.99 -5.47 12.63
CA PRO A 330 -14.48 -4.99 13.91
C PRO A 330 -14.72 -3.46 13.88
N PRO A 331 -15.59 -2.94 14.77
CA PRO A 331 -15.70 -1.51 14.99
C PRO A 331 -14.34 -0.90 15.42
N PRO A 332 -14.07 0.37 15.11
CA PRO A 332 -14.94 1.31 14.39
C PRO A 332 -14.85 1.22 12.86
N LEU A 333 -14.00 0.32 12.34
CA LEU A 333 -13.73 0.23 10.89
C LEU A 333 -14.83 -0.51 10.12
N GLY A 334 -15.44 -1.51 10.72
CA GLY A 334 -16.44 -2.34 10.07
C GLY A 334 -17.88 -1.90 10.32
N LEU A 335 -18.77 -2.27 9.41
CA LEU A 335 -20.21 -2.02 9.49
C LEU A 335 -20.80 -2.56 10.80
N PRO A 336 -21.83 -1.93 11.40
CA PRO A 336 -22.47 -2.42 12.62
C PRO A 336 -23.42 -3.59 12.34
N ASP A 337 -23.75 -4.40 13.35
CA ASP A 337 -24.68 -5.54 13.21
C ASP A 337 -26.11 -5.14 12.83
N SER A 338 -26.49 -3.89 13.13
CA SER A 338 -27.74 -3.28 12.67
C SER A 338 -27.83 -3.27 11.12
N PHE A 339 -26.71 -3.37 10.41
CA PHE A 339 -26.69 -3.47 8.96
C PHE A 339 -27.46 -4.71 8.47
N GLY A 340 -27.07 -5.91 8.95
CA GLY A 340 -27.65 -7.18 8.51
C GLY A 340 -29.06 -7.45 9.04
N SER A 341 -29.41 -6.93 10.23
CA SER A 341 -30.77 -7.06 10.77
C SER A 341 -31.83 -6.28 9.99
N LEU A 342 -31.43 -5.25 9.25
CA LEU A 342 -32.30 -4.47 8.38
C LEU A 342 -32.58 -5.15 7.03
N ASP A 343 -31.78 -6.15 6.62
CA ASP A 343 -32.07 -6.97 5.44
C ASP A 343 -33.27 -7.91 5.68
N LEU A 344 -33.42 -8.41 6.91
CA LEU A 344 -34.52 -9.31 7.32
C LEU A 344 -35.88 -8.62 7.44
N ARG A 345 -35.95 -7.29 7.33
CA ARG A 345 -37.20 -6.51 7.41
C ARG A 345 -37.73 -6.07 6.05
N SER A 346 -36.97 -6.29 4.98
CA SER A 346 -37.31 -5.91 3.60
C SER A 346 -37.65 -7.09 2.69
N SER A 347 -37.73 -8.30 3.23
CA SER A 347 -38.10 -9.54 2.52
C SER A 347 -39.55 -9.92 2.74
#